data_AF-A0A0N8TAW7-F1
#
_entry.id   AF-A0A0N8TAW7-F1
#
_cell.length_a   1.000
_cell.length_b   1.000
_cell.length_c   1.000
_cell.angle_alpha   90.00
_cell.angle_beta   90.00
_cell.angle_gamma   90.00
#
_symmetry.space_group_name_H-M   'P 1'
#
loop_
_entity.id
_entity.type
_entity.pdbx_description
1 polymer ?
#
loop_
_entity_poly.entity_id
_entity_poly.type
_entity_poly.pdbx_seq_one_letter_code
_entity_poly.pdbx_strand_id
1 'polypeptide(L)'
;MLETFAVIAAARNDSLLTCNPLSQWTGKLSYSLYLWHWPVVVWMSYAGWLGELRNVSLGIGVALMLALASWRLVEQPFGTRQPARPWRFAPLGTLIVLVFTGGALVSATQGVISPVRPISLSDKAHFIQEYVDRQHNLYEPYWLKCDAFSAQTQRGQTDIDEACTRKQGTGGVFLWGDSHAQALSLGLRTLLARTTPFYQVASASCLPSLSDHDGRASATSRACDYSNRTALQGIERLHPDIVVIAQKDSHDKTDWNRIAARLKRLGVKHIVLIGPLPSWNPSLPSVIANRHWGLTESYISDPALDQNVMAVDQATRELAASAGIQFVSLIDKLCIADACRVRPENSTSLLQIDSGHLSAEGSLYVVRNYVLPRLVNE
;
A
#
# COMPACT_ATOMS: atom_id res chain seq x y z
N MET A 1 -21.63 4.95 21.27
CA MET A 1 -22.93 4.25 21.21
C MET A 1 -23.96 4.77 22.23
N LEU A 2 -23.57 5.20 23.44
CA LEU A 2 -24.50 5.80 24.42
C LEU A 2 -25.11 7.15 23.97
N GLU A 3 -24.36 7.95 23.23
CA GLU A 3 -24.80 9.29 22.78
C GLU A 3 -25.91 9.23 21.72
N THR A 4 -25.78 8.34 20.73
CA THR A 4 -26.79 8.13 19.69
C THR A 4 -28.09 7.56 20.27
N PHE A 5 -27.97 6.67 21.27
CA PHE A 5 -29.12 6.14 22.01
C PHE A 5 -29.83 7.22 22.81
N ALA A 6 -29.08 8.12 23.47
CA ALA A 6 -29.66 9.25 24.22
C ALA A 6 -30.41 10.24 23.32
N VAL A 7 -29.91 10.52 22.12
CA VAL A 7 -30.59 11.40 21.13
C VAL A 7 -31.88 10.77 20.60
N ILE A 8 -31.87 9.47 20.32
CA ILE A 8 -33.06 8.74 19.85
C ILE A 8 -34.08 8.58 21.00
N ALA A 9 -33.64 8.30 22.22
CA ALA A 9 -34.48 8.17 23.40
C ALA A 9 -35.07 9.52 23.86
N ALA A 10 -34.38 10.64 23.62
CA ALA A 10 -34.86 11.97 23.95
C ALA A 10 -36.05 12.43 23.08
N ALA A 11 -36.27 11.82 21.91
CA ALA A 11 -37.43 12.00 21.03
C ALA A 11 -37.99 13.44 20.99
N ARG A 12 -37.11 14.44 20.93
CA ARG A 12 -37.51 15.86 20.96
C ARG A 12 -38.09 16.25 19.60
N ASN A 13 -39.43 16.29 19.54
CA ASN A 13 -40.20 16.69 18.36
C ASN A 13 -40.36 18.21 18.20
N ASP A 14 -39.74 19.03 19.07
CA ASP A 14 -39.96 20.49 19.11
C ASP A 14 -38.79 21.32 18.55
N SER A 15 -37.87 20.71 17.81
CA SER A 15 -36.72 21.41 17.23
C SER A 15 -37.00 21.86 15.79
N LEU A 16 -37.02 23.18 15.57
CA LEU A 16 -37.22 23.83 14.27
C LEU A 16 -36.19 23.38 13.20
N LEU A 17 -34.98 23.02 13.61
CA LEU A 17 -33.90 22.58 12.71
C LEU A 17 -34.06 21.12 12.24
N THR A 18 -34.58 20.24 13.11
CA THR A 18 -34.69 18.80 12.82
C THR A 18 -36.09 18.35 12.40
N CYS A 19 -37.11 19.20 12.56
CA CYS A 19 -38.49 18.90 12.15
C CYS A 19 -38.84 19.32 10.72
N ASN A 20 -37.90 19.92 9.97
CA ASN A 20 -38.13 20.20 8.56
C ASN A 20 -38.30 18.87 7.80
N PRO A 21 -39.36 18.70 6.98
CA PRO A 21 -39.58 17.49 6.17
C PRO A 21 -38.35 17.08 5.35
N LEU A 22 -37.53 18.04 4.90
CA LEU A 22 -36.26 17.77 4.22
C LEU A 22 -35.23 17.10 5.14
N SER A 23 -35.04 17.58 6.37
CA SER A 23 -34.08 17.00 7.32
C SER A 23 -34.51 15.62 7.82
N GLN A 24 -35.82 15.40 7.96
CA GLN A 24 -36.38 14.10 8.29
C GLN A 24 -36.26 13.11 7.13
N TRP A 25 -36.43 13.59 5.90
CA TRP A 25 -36.28 12.78 4.70
C TRP A 25 -34.83 12.38 4.46
N THR A 26 -33.87 13.31 4.60
CA THR A 26 -32.43 12.99 4.51
C THR A 26 -31.98 12.09 5.64
N GLY A 27 -32.48 12.29 6.87
CA GLY A 27 -32.23 11.41 8.01
C GLY A 27 -32.70 9.97 7.75
N LYS A 28 -33.90 9.78 7.20
CA LYS A 28 -34.42 8.44 6.83
C LYS A 28 -33.60 7.77 5.73
N LEU A 29 -33.10 8.53 4.76
CA LEU A 29 -32.28 7.99 3.68
C LEU A 29 -30.84 7.68 4.12
N SER A 30 -30.36 8.28 5.22
CA SER A 30 -28.96 8.21 5.65
C SER A 30 -28.47 6.78 5.90
N TYR A 31 -29.32 5.90 6.44
CA TYR A 31 -28.97 4.50 6.69
C TYR A 31 -28.81 3.71 5.38
N SER A 32 -29.80 3.79 4.48
CA SER A 32 -29.71 3.18 3.15
C SER A 32 -28.53 3.74 2.34
N LEU A 33 -28.26 5.05 2.42
CA LEU A 33 -27.10 5.64 1.75
C LEU A 33 -25.78 5.14 2.35
N TYR A 34 -25.69 5.01 3.68
CA TYR A 34 -24.56 4.41 4.35
C TYR A 34 -24.31 2.96 3.88
N LEU A 35 -25.37 2.19 3.64
CA LEU A 35 -25.24 0.82 3.15
C LEU A 35 -24.70 0.74 1.71
N TRP A 36 -25.18 1.61 0.82
CA TRP A 36 -24.91 1.50 -0.62
C TRP A 36 -23.74 2.33 -1.15
N HIS A 37 -23.32 3.40 -0.46
CA HIS A 37 -22.20 4.20 -0.94
C HIS A 37 -20.89 3.40 -0.99
N TRP A 38 -20.62 2.56 0.02
CA TRP A 38 -19.39 1.75 0.08
C TRP A 38 -19.29 0.71 -1.05
N PRO A 39 -20.31 -0.14 -1.31
CA PRO A 39 -20.31 -1.07 -2.45
C PRO A 39 -20.09 -0.39 -3.79
N VAL A 40 -20.70 0.78 -4.01
CA VAL A 40 -20.54 1.55 -5.25
C VAL A 40 -19.11 2.08 -5.38
N VAL A 41 -18.54 2.65 -4.32
CA VAL A 41 -17.15 3.13 -4.30
C VAL A 41 -16.17 1.98 -4.57
N VAL A 42 -16.38 0.81 -3.96
CA VAL A 42 -15.56 -0.38 -4.19
C VAL A 42 -15.64 -0.83 -5.65
N TRP A 43 -16.84 -0.93 -6.21
CA TRP A 43 -17.02 -1.30 -7.62
C TRP A 43 -16.32 -0.31 -8.56
N MET A 44 -16.44 0.99 -8.30
CA MET A 44 -15.75 2.03 -9.09
C MET A 44 -14.23 1.98 -8.95
N SER A 45 -13.73 1.65 -7.75
CA SER A 45 -12.30 1.43 -7.52
C SER A 45 -11.79 0.28 -8.39
N TYR A 46 -12.49 -0.87 -8.37
CA TYR A 46 -12.17 -2.01 -9.22
C TYR A 46 -12.33 -1.73 -10.72
N ALA A 47 -13.17 -0.76 -11.11
CA ALA A 47 -13.30 -0.28 -12.48
C ALA A 47 -12.26 0.80 -12.86
N GLY A 48 -11.49 1.33 -11.91
CA GLY A 48 -10.48 2.37 -12.16
C GLY A 48 -11.10 3.74 -12.42
N TRP A 49 -12.32 3.97 -11.95
CA TRP A 49 -13.14 5.14 -12.32
C TRP A 49 -13.11 6.27 -11.27
N LEU A 50 -12.32 6.12 -10.20
CA LEU A 50 -12.26 7.10 -9.10
C LEU A 50 -11.45 8.38 -9.45
N GLY A 51 -10.64 8.36 -10.50
CA GLY A 51 -9.81 9.51 -10.90
C GLY A 51 -10.53 10.60 -11.69
N GLU A 52 -11.71 10.34 -12.25
CA GLU A 52 -12.45 11.29 -13.10
C GLU A 52 -13.69 11.87 -12.39
N LEU A 53 -13.80 13.20 -12.33
CA LEU A 53 -14.92 13.90 -11.68
C LEU A 53 -16.30 13.49 -12.24
N ARG A 54 -16.37 13.27 -13.55
CA ARG A 54 -17.59 12.78 -14.23
C ARG A 54 -18.04 11.43 -13.68
N ASN A 55 -17.09 10.51 -13.52
CA ASN A 55 -17.40 9.14 -13.10
C ASN A 55 -17.75 9.11 -11.61
N VAL A 56 -17.05 9.90 -10.78
CA VAL A 56 -17.41 10.13 -9.36
C VAL A 56 -18.84 10.66 -9.24
N SER A 57 -19.23 11.63 -10.07
CA SER A 57 -20.60 12.18 -10.08
C SER A 57 -21.64 11.12 -10.45
N LEU A 58 -21.34 10.27 -11.44
CA LEU A 58 -22.19 9.13 -11.81
C LEU A 58 -22.34 8.14 -10.65
N GLY A 59 -21.23 7.82 -9.97
CA GLY A 59 -21.19 6.94 -8.81
C GLY A 59 -22.07 7.43 -7.65
N ILE A 60 -22.01 8.72 -7.34
CA ILE A 60 -22.89 9.35 -6.34
C ILE A 60 -24.35 9.18 -6.75
N GLY A 61 -24.69 9.41 -8.02
CA GLY A 61 -26.03 9.18 -8.56
C GLY A 61 -26.52 7.74 -8.39
N VAL A 62 -25.68 6.76 -8.70
CA VAL A 62 -25.99 5.32 -8.52
C VAL A 62 -26.19 4.98 -7.05
N ALA A 63 -25.31 5.44 -6.16
CA ALA A 63 -25.44 5.21 -4.72
C ALA A 63 -26.74 5.79 -4.15
N LEU A 64 -27.12 7.00 -4.59
CA LEU A 64 -28.38 7.64 -4.20
C LEU A 64 -29.60 6.89 -4.74
N MET A 65 -29.56 6.42 -6.00
CA MET A 65 -30.66 5.63 -6.58
C MET A 65 -30.83 4.30 -5.85
N LEU A 66 -29.74 3.59 -5.54
CA LEU A 66 -29.77 2.34 -4.77
C LEU A 66 -30.27 2.59 -3.35
N ALA A 67 -29.84 3.68 -2.71
CA ALA A 67 -30.34 4.07 -1.40
C ALA A 67 -31.84 4.37 -1.42
N LEU A 68 -32.35 5.08 -2.43
CA LEU A 68 -33.78 5.37 -2.58
C LEU A 68 -34.60 4.11 -2.84
N ALA A 69 -34.10 3.20 -3.68
CA ALA A 69 -34.73 1.92 -3.94
C ALA A 69 -34.79 1.07 -2.66
N SER A 70 -33.68 0.98 -1.92
CA SER A 70 -33.57 0.29 -0.64
C SER A 70 -34.54 0.85 0.40
N TRP A 71 -34.59 2.19 0.53
CA TRP A 71 -35.49 2.87 1.45
C TRP A 71 -36.98 2.58 1.13
N ARG A 72 -37.37 2.61 -0.15
CA ARG A 72 -38.76 2.33 -0.56
C ARG A 72 -39.16 0.85 -0.47
N LEU A 73 -38.26 -0.06 -0.81
CA LEU A 73 -38.57 -1.50 -0.93
C LEU A 73 -38.33 -2.28 0.36
N VAL A 74 -37.41 -1.83 1.22
CA VAL A 74 -37.05 -2.51 2.45
C VAL A 74 -37.56 -1.70 3.65
N GLU A 75 -37.19 -0.44 3.78
CA GLU A 75 -37.45 0.29 5.04
C GLU A 75 -38.92 0.74 5.21
N GLN A 76 -39.58 1.23 4.15
CA GLN A 76 -41.00 1.62 4.22
C GLN A 76 -41.98 0.48 4.56
N PRO A 77 -41.91 -0.72 3.94
CA PRO A 77 -42.85 -1.79 4.25
C PRO A 77 -42.72 -2.35 5.68
N PHE A 78 -41.53 -2.30 6.30
CA PHE A 78 -41.33 -2.75 7.69
C PHE A 78 -41.53 -1.66 8.74
N GLY A 79 -41.60 -0.38 8.34
CA GLY A 79 -41.73 0.76 9.25
C GLY A 79 -43.14 1.02 9.79
N THR A 80 -44.19 0.39 9.24
CA THR A 80 -45.57 0.62 9.67
C THR A 80 -46.42 -0.65 9.67
N ARG A 81 -46.57 -1.28 10.85
CA ARG A 81 -47.84 -1.75 11.47
C ARG A 81 -47.68 -3.05 12.29
N GLN A 82 -48.08 -2.92 13.56
CA GLN A 82 -48.38 -3.94 14.59
C GLN A 82 -47.20 -4.49 15.43
N PRO A 83 -47.37 -4.63 16.76
CA PRO A 83 -46.40 -5.32 17.62
C PRO A 83 -46.36 -6.80 17.21
N ALA A 84 -45.32 -7.18 16.48
CA ALA A 84 -45.11 -8.57 16.10
C ALA A 84 -44.80 -9.41 17.35
N ARG A 85 -45.62 -10.44 17.59
CA ARG A 85 -45.38 -11.53 18.56
C ARG A 85 -43.90 -11.97 18.49
N PRO A 86 -43.20 -12.20 19.62
CA PRO A 86 -41.75 -12.43 19.66
C PRO A 86 -41.26 -13.59 18.78
N TRP A 87 -42.12 -14.58 18.48
CA TRP A 87 -41.82 -15.69 17.58
C TRP A 87 -41.79 -15.33 16.08
N ARG A 88 -42.27 -14.16 15.66
CA ARG A 88 -42.19 -13.72 14.24
C ARG A 88 -40.77 -13.34 13.81
N PHE A 89 -39.90 -13.00 14.76
CA PHE A 89 -38.49 -12.69 14.50
C PHE A 89 -37.56 -13.89 14.71
N ALA A 90 -38.08 -15.04 15.17
CA ALA A 90 -37.31 -16.27 15.29
C ALA A 90 -36.61 -16.68 13.98
N PRO A 91 -37.27 -16.69 12.79
CA PRO A 91 -36.58 -17.04 11.55
C PRO A 91 -35.51 -16.02 11.14
N LEU A 92 -35.71 -14.73 11.45
CA LEU A 92 -34.72 -13.69 11.18
C LEU A 92 -33.51 -13.81 12.13
N GLY A 93 -33.75 -14.08 13.41
CA GLY A 93 -32.71 -14.34 14.39
C GLY A 93 -31.90 -15.60 14.05
N THR A 94 -32.57 -16.68 13.63
CA THR A 94 -31.91 -17.89 13.14
C THR A 94 -31.09 -17.63 11.87
N LEU A 95 -31.62 -16.85 10.92
CA LEU A 95 -30.88 -16.47 9.71
C LEU A 95 -29.64 -15.63 10.05
N ILE A 96 -29.78 -14.65 10.94
CA ILE A 96 -28.66 -13.84 11.43
C ILE A 96 -27.62 -14.75 12.08
N VAL A 97 -28.01 -15.61 13.03
CA VAL A 97 -27.08 -16.53 13.69
C VAL A 97 -26.40 -17.46 12.67
N LEU A 98 -27.12 -18.00 11.68
CA LEU A 98 -26.55 -18.83 10.61
C LEU A 98 -25.57 -18.07 9.71
N VAL A 99 -25.89 -16.82 9.34
CA VAL A 99 -25.00 -15.98 8.53
C VAL A 99 -23.74 -15.60 9.34
N PHE A 100 -23.88 -15.24 10.61
CA PHE A 100 -22.74 -14.90 11.46
C PHE A 100 -21.88 -16.12 11.82
N THR A 101 -22.49 -17.27 12.11
CA THR A 101 -21.75 -18.52 12.35
C THR A 101 -21.09 -19.04 11.08
N GLY A 102 -21.80 -19.02 9.94
CA GLY A 102 -21.23 -19.35 8.63
C GLY A 102 -20.09 -18.41 8.25
N GLY A 103 -20.26 -17.10 8.44
CA GLY A 103 -19.23 -16.09 8.22
C GLY A 103 -18.02 -16.25 9.13
N ALA A 104 -18.24 -16.54 10.42
CA ALA A 104 -17.17 -16.82 11.38
C ALA A 104 -16.40 -18.09 11.01
N LEU A 105 -17.09 -19.14 10.56
CA LEU A 105 -16.46 -20.39 10.12
C LEU A 105 -15.61 -20.19 8.85
N VAL A 106 -16.13 -19.44 7.89
CA VAL A 106 -15.39 -19.09 6.66
C VAL A 106 -14.18 -18.21 6.97
N SER A 107 -14.31 -17.23 7.87
CA SER A 107 -13.19 -16.38 8.29
C SER A 107 -12.12 -17.18 9.03
N ALA A 108 -12.52 -18.06 9.95
CA ALA A 108 -11.61 -18.91 10.73
C ALA A 108 -10.85 -19.93 9.87
N THR A 109 -11.40 -20.30 8.71
CA THR A 109 -10.77 -21.20 7.74
C THR A 109 -9.94 -20.46 6.68
N GLN A 110 -9.73 -19.15 6.82
CA GLN A 110 -9.09 -18.28 5.81
C GLN A 110 -9.79 -18.34 4.43
N GLY A 111 -11.09 -18.66 4.43
CA GLY A 111 -11.86 -18.99 3.25
C GLY A 111 -11.99 -20.50 3.05
N VAL A 112 -13.21 -20.97 2.81
CA VAL A 112 -13.43 -22.37 2.42
C VAL A 112 -13.10 -22.50 0.94
N ILE A 113 -11.90 -22.99 0.61
CA ILE A 113 -11.56 -23.45 -0.74
C ILE A 113 -12.30 -24.77 -0.96
N SER A 114 -13.51 -24.69 -1.50
CA SER A 114 -14.35 -25.85 -1.77
C SER A 114 -14.91 -25.80 -3.19
N PRO A 115 -15.13 -26.95 -3.85
CA PRO A 115 -15.77 -27.04 -5.17
C PRO A 115 -17.10 -26.30 -5.30
N VAL A 116 -17.76 -25.99 -4.17
CA VAL A 116 -19.04 -25.28 -4.12
C VAL A 116 -18.90 -23.77 -4.41
N ARG A 117 -17.67 -23.22 -4.47
CA ARG A 117 -17.39 -21.84 -4.93
C ARG A 117 -16.48 -21.85 -6.16
N PRO A 118 -17.00 -22.06 -7.39
CA PRO A 118 -16.18 -22.06 -8.61
C PRO A 118 -15.44 -20.74 -8.86
N ILE A 119 -15.93 -19.61 -8.33
CA ILE A 119 -15.23 -18.30 -8.40
C ILE A 119 -13.88 -18.35 -7.66
N SER A 120 -13.80 -19.09 -6.56
CA SER A 120 -12.57 -19.29 -5.77
C SER A 120 -11.61 -20.32 -6.37
N LEU A 121 -12.02 -21.01 -7.44
CA LEU A 121 -11.23 -22.02 -8.17
C LEU A 121 -10.88 -21.57 -9.59
N SER A 122 -11.23 -20.34 -9.98
CA SER A 122 -10.83 -19.81 -11.28
C SER A 122 -9.32 -19.61 -11.34
N ASP A 123 -8.71 -19.78 -12.51
CA ASP A 123 -7.28 -19.50 -12.72
C ASP A 123 -6.90 -18.08 -12.27
N LYS A 124 -7.83 -17.13 -12.43
CA LYS A 124 -7.70 -15.74 -11.91
C LYS A 124 -7.60 -15.69 -10.40
N ALA A 125 -8.42 -16.44 -9.68
CA ALA A 125 -8.40 -16.49 -8.22
C ALA A 125 -7.11 -17.15 -7.72
N HIS A 126 -6.67 -18.25 -8.35
CA HIS A 126 -5.39 -18.88 -8.04
C HIS A 126 -4.20 -17.94 -8.29
N PHE A 127 -4.21 -17.21 -9.41
CA PHE A 127 -3.20 -16.19 -9.70
C PHE A 127 -3.15 -15.10 -8.63
N ILE A 128 -4.30 -14.53 -8.25
CA ILE A 128 -4.33 -13.50 -7.20
C ILE A 128 -3.83 -14.08 -5.87
N GLN A 129 -4.27 -15.29 -5.50
CA GLN A 129 -3.84 -15.95 -4.28
C GLN A 129 -2.33 -16.20 -4.26
N GLU A 130 -1.73 -16.57 -5.40
CA GLU A 130 -0.28 -16.74 -5.51
C GLU A 130 0.48 -15.45 -5.16
N TYR A 131 0.02 -14.28 -5.62
CA TYR A 131 0.65 -12.99 -5.26
C TYR A 131 0.42 -12.60 -3.80
N VAL A 132 -0.75 -12.94 -3.25
CA VAL A 132 -1.01 -12.78 -1.81
C VAL A 132 -0.05 -13.66 -1.00
N ASP A 133 0.18 -14.91 -1.40
CA ASP A 133 1.11 -15.82 -0.73
C ASP A 133 2.55 -15.33 -0.85
N ARG A 134 2.94 -14.81 -2.02
CA ARG A 134 4.26 -14.17 -2.23
C ARG A 134 4.44 -12.95 -1.31
N GLN A 135 3.40 -12.14 -1.12
CA GLN A 135 3.42 -10.98 -0.22
C GLN A 135 3.57 -11.39 1.27
N HIS A 136 3.03 -12.53 1.67
CA HIS A 136 3.25 -13.06 3.02
C HIS A 136 4.66 -13.62 3.21
N ASN A 137 5.32 -14.05 2.13
CA ASN A 137 6.64 -14.69 2.15
C ASN A 137 7.80 -13.72 1.81
N LEU A 138 7.72 -12.46 2.25
CA LEU A 138 8.73 -11.43 1.96
C LEU A 138 9.92 -11.42 2.92
N TYR A 139 9.92 -12.23 3.99
CA TYR A 139 10.95 -12.18 5.02
C TYR A 139 12.38 -12.24 4.48
N GLU A 140 12.65 -13.18 3.56
CA GLU A 140 13.97 -13.32 2.94
C GLU A 140 14.23 -12.37 1.77
N PRO A 141 13.31 -12.21 0.79
CA PRO A 141 13.52 -11.28 -0.32
C PRO A 141 13.76 -9.83 0.13
N TYR A 142 13.05 -9.37 1.16
CA TYR A 142 13.12 -7.99 1.66
C TYR A 142 14.11 -7.84 2.82
N TRP A 143 14.65 -8.97 3.29
CA TRP A 143 15.54 -9.04 4.43
C TRP A 143 14.90 -8.40 5.67
N LEU A 144 13.66 -8.79 5.97
CA LEU A 144 12.81 -8.16 7.01
C LEU A 144 13.37 -8.27 8.43
N LYS A 145 14.40 -9.08 8.66
CA LYS A 145 15.18 -9.04 9.89
C LYS A 145 15.90 -7.69 10.12
N CYS A 146 16.05 -6.88 9.06
CA CYS A 146 16.58 -5.51 9.07
C CYS A 146 15.50 -4.44 9.16
N ASP A 147 14.23 -4.83 9.29
CA ASP A 147 13.08 -3.94 9.41
C ASP A 147 12.75 -3.67 10.88
N ALA A 148 13.04 -2.45 11.33
CA ALA A 148 12.75 -2.03 12.69
C ALA A 148 11.26 -1.90 12.98
N PHE A 149 10.46 -1.54 11.97
CA PHE A 149 9.02 -1.42 12.12
C PHE A 149 8.40 -2.77 12.48
N SER A 150 8.63 -3.80 11.67
CA SER A 150 8.12 -5.14 11.98
C SER A 150 8.80 -5.77 13.21
N ALA A 151 10.07 -5.46 13.49
CA ALA A 151 10.74 -5.91 14.71
C ALA A 151 9.96 -5.45 15.96
N GLN A 152 9.68 -4.16 16.08
CA GLN A 152 9.08 -3.57 17.28
C GLN A 152 7.55 -3.72 17.34
N THR A 153 6.86 -3.69 16.20
CA THR A 153 5.39 -3.68 16.16
C THR A 153 4.76 -5.05 15.95
N GLN A 154 5.48 -6.01 15.35
CA GLN A 154 4.93 -7.32 14.98
C GLN A 154 5.65 -8.47 15.67
N ARG A 155 6.98 -8.42 15.77
CA ARG A 155 7.81 -9.51 16.34
C ARG A 155 8.14 -9.35 17.82
N GLY A 156 7.84 -8.19 18.42
CA GLY A 156 8.14 -7.90 19.83
C GLY A 156 9.63 -7.82 20.14
N GLN A 157 10.46 -7.49 19.15
CA GLN A 157 11.90 -7.31 19.25
C GLN A 157 12.24 -5.84 19.52
N THR A 158 13.31 -5.58 20.28
CA THR A 158 13.79 -4.21 20.51
C THR A 158 14.63 -3.69 19.35
N ASP A 159 15.39 -4.59 18.73
CA ASP A 159 16.43 -4.28 17.75
C ASP A 159 16.29 -5.12 16.48
N ILE A 160 16.91 -4.65 15.39
CA ILE A 160 17.10 -5.41 14.16
C ILE A 160 18.25 -6.43 14.30
N ASP A 161 18.28 -7.43 13.42
CA ASP A 161 19.35 -8.42 13.40
C ASP A 161 20.71 -7.76 13.14
N GLU A 162 21.73 -8.12 13.94
CA GLU A 162 23.07 -7.53 13.82
C GLU A 162 23.68 -7.69 12.42
N ALA A 163 23.33 -8.75 11.69
CA ALA A 163 23.82 -8.99 10.33
C ALA A 163 23.52 -7.83 9.38
N CYS A 164 22.50 -7.04 9.65
CA CYS A 164 22.09 -5.88 8.86
C CYS A 164 23.12 -4.74 8.88
N THR A 165 23.90 -4.64 9.95
CA THR A 165 24.93 -3.60 10.15
C THR A 165 26.27 -4.15 10.66
N ARG A 166 26.51 -5.46 10.52
CA ARG A 166 27.78 -6.09 10.89
C ARG A 166 28.82 -5.77 9.83
N LYS A 167 29.94 -5.16 10.22
CA LYS A 167 31.04 -4.83 9.29
C LYS A 167 31.56 -6.08 8.58
N GLN A 168 31.55 -6.06 7.25
CA GLN A 168 32.00 -7.17 6.39
C GLN A 168 33.29 -6.85 5.61
N GLY A 169 33.69 -5.58 5.60
CA GLY A 169 34.88 -5.11 4.91
C GLY A 169 35.01 -3.58 5.01
N THR A 170 35.85 -3.00 4.16
CA THR A 170 35.98 -1.56 3.97
C THR A 170 35.03 -1.08 2.88
N GLY A 171 34.35 0.04 3.09
CA GLY A 171 33.48 0.62 2.07
C GLY A 171 32.20 -0.17 1.85
N GLY A 172 31.74 -0.22 0.60
CA GLY A 172 30.57 -0.99 0.18
C GLY A 172 29.29 -0.16 0.03
N VAL A 173 28.15 -0.86 0.01
CA VAL A 173 26.83 -0.30 -0.27
C VAL A 173 25.94 -0.38 0.96
N PHE A 174 25.34 0.74 1.34
CA PHE A 174 24.35 0.83 2.42
C PHE A 174 22.98 1.18 1.84
N LEU A 175 22.00 0.30 2.04
CA LEU A 175 20.60 0.53 1.64
C LEU A 175 19.81 1.13 2.80
N TRP A 176 19.19 2.29 2.57
CA TRP A 176 18.41 3.03 3.57
C TRP A 176 17.05 3.46 3.02
N GLY A 177 15.99 3.25 3.80
CA GLY A 177 14.68 3.82 3.50
C GLY A 177 13.51 2.98 3.99
N ASP A 178 12.42 2.95 3.23
CA ASP A 178 11.20 2.26 3.64
C ASP A 178 11.03 0.87 3.00
N SER A 179 9.80 0.38 2.89
CA SER A 179 9.50 -0.89 2.23
C SER A 179 9.84 -0.94 0.74
N HIS A 180 9.98 0.21 0.07
CA HIS A 180 10.49 0.26 -1.30
C HIS A 180 12.01 0.11 -1.35
N ALA A 181 12.74 0.57 -0.31
CA ALA A 181 14.14 0.21 -0.15
C ALA A 181 14.29 -1.29 0.12
N GLN A 182 13.47 -1.86 1.01
CA GLN A 182 13.45 -3.31 1.27
C GLN A 182 13.26 -4.12 -0.03
N ALA A 183 12.39 -3.65 -0.93
CA ALA A 183 12.11 -4.30 -2.20
C ALA A 183 13.33 -4.39 -3.14
N LEU A 184 14.37 -3.57 -2.95
CA LEU A 184 15.63 -3.62 -3.70
C LEU A 184 16.66 -4.59 -3.10
N SER A 185 16.42 -5.07 -1.87
CA SER A 185 17.39 -5.85 -1.09
C SER A 185 17.86 -7.11 -1.82
N LEU A 186 16.92 -7.92 -2.32
CA LEU A 186 17.26 -9.16 -3.03
C LEU A 186 18.16 -8.89 -4.24
N GLY A 187 17.80 -7.92 -5.07
CA GLY A 187 18.58 -7.52 -6.24
C GLY A 187 20.00 -7.09 -5.87
N LEU A 188 20.15 -6.20 -4.88
CA LEU A 188 21.45 -5.70 -4.45
C LEU A 188 22.31 -6.82 -3.84
N ARG A 189 21.76 -7.60 -2.91
CA ARG A 189 22.49 -8.71 -2.25
C ARG A 189 22.92 -9.80 -3.22
N THR A 190 22.15 -10.02 -4.29
CA THR A 190 22.42 -11.09 -5.27
C THR A 190 23.40 -10.63 -6.35
N LEU A 191 23.34 -9.37 -6.77
CA LEU A 191 24.03 -8.89 -7.98
C LEU A 191 25.28 -8.06 -7.70
N LEU A 192 25.46 -7.55 -6.46
CA LEU A 192 26.73 -6.95 -6.06
C LEU A 192 27.85 -8.00 -6.09
N ALA A 193 29.08 -7.56 -6.38
CA ALA A 193 30.23 -8.44 -6.34
C ALA A 193 30.38 -9.03 -4.93
N ARG A 194 30.78 -10.30 -4.82
CA ARG A 194 30.94 -10.99 -3.52
C ARG A 194 31.92 -10.30 -2.56
N THR A 195 32.80 -9.46 -3.09
CA THR A 195 33.78 -8.67 -2.35
C THR A 195 33.24 -7.33 -1.86
N THR A 196 32.08 -6.89 -2.34
CA THR A 196 31.46 -5.62 -1.96
C THR A 196 30.63 -5.81 -0.69
N PRO A 197 30.99 -5.18 0.44
CA PRO A 197 30.17 -5.23 1.65
C PRO A 197 28.77 -4.66 1.40
N PHE A 198 27.75 -5.30 1.95
CA PHE A 198 26.37 -4.85 1.86
C PHE A 198 25.74 -4.72 3.24
N TYR A 199 25.10 -3.57 3.47
CA TYR A 199 24.43 -3.22 4.72
C TYR A 199 23.02 -2.71 4.42
N GLN A 200 22.09 -2.89 5.36
CA GLN A 200 20.72 -2.44 5.18
C GLN A 200 20.12 -1.98 6.50
N VAL A 201 19.48 -0.82 6.48
CA VAL A 201 18.47 -0.43 7.46
C VAL A 201 17.30 0.14 6.68
N ALA A 202 16.32 -0.72 6.41
CA ALA A 202 15.13 -0.37 5.63
C ALA A 202 13.88 -0.88 6.33
N SER A 203 12.97 0.02 6.69
CA SER A 203 11.85 -0.30 7.59
C SER A 203 10.51 0.12 7.03
N ALA A 204 9.51 -0.75 7.14
CA ALA A 204 8.22 -0.51 6.50
C ALA A 204 7.59 0.82 6.96
N SER A 205 7.11 1.63 6.01
CA SER A 205 6.51 2.96 6.24
C SER A 205 7.43 4.02 6.87
N CYS A 206 8.74 3.78 6.99
CA CYS A 206 9.68 4.72 7.60
C CYS A 206 10.52 5.43 6.55
N LEU A 207 10.12 6.65 6.20
CA LEU A 207 10.89 7.47 5.26
C LEU A 207 12.27 7.84 5.85
N PRO A 208 13.31 7.97 5.00
CA PRO A 208 14.59 8.55 5.38
C PRO A 208 14.40 9.93 6.03
N SER A 209 14.76 10.05 7.29
CA SER A 209 14.72 11.31 8.04
C SER A 209 15.98 11.52 8.86
N LEU A 210 16.34 12.78 9.07
CA LEU A 210 17.44 13.19 9.95
C LEU A 210 16.97 13.63 11.33
N SER A 211 15.66 13.67 11.56
CA SER A 211 15.06 14.18 12.79
C SER A 211 14.02 13.18 13.29
N ASP A 212 13.99 13.03 14.61
CA ASP A 212 13.00 12.23 15.30
C ASP A 212 11.65 12.98 15.30
N HIS A 213 10.55 12.24 15.44
CA HIS A 213 9.22 12.85 15.50
C HIS A 213 8.99 13.54 16.85
N ASP A 214 8.56 14.80 16.82
CA ASP A 214 8.18 15.55 18.02
C ASP A 214 6.80 15.13 18.56
N GLY A 215 6.64 15.09 19.89
CA GLY A 215 5.35 14.92 20.57
C GLY A 215 5.03 13.51 21.07
N ARG A 216 3.73 13.16 21.15
CA ARG A 216 3.28 11.83 21.63
C ARG A 216 3.65 10.76 20.61
N ALA A 217 4.79 10.11 20.82
CA ALA A 217 5.28 9.08 19.92
C ALA A 217 4.32 7.88 19.87
N SER A 218 3.86 7.52 18.67
CA SER A 218 3.18 6.26 18.41
C SER A 218 4.19 5.10 18.37
N ALA A 219 3.72 3.86 18.42
CA ALA A 219 4.62 2.71 18.21
C ALA A 219 5.33 2.80 16.85
N THR A 220 4.61 3.24 15.81
CA THR A 220 5.13 3.50 14.47
C THR A 220 6.21 4.56 14.46
N SER A 221 5.96 5.74 15.04
CA SER A 221 6.94 6.84 15.00
C SER A 221 8.23 6.46 15.75
N ARG A 222 8.12 5.80 16.91
CA ARG A 222 9.30 5.29 17.63
C ARG A 222 10.12 4.30 16.80
N ALA A 223 9.47 3.41 16.07
CA ALA A 223 10.15 2.45 15.22
C ALA A 223 10.84 3.12 14.04
N CYS A 224 10.24 4.17 13.46
CA CYS A 224 10.87 4.95 12.40
C CYS A 224 12.02 5.82 12.90
N ASP A 225 11.90 6.44 14.08
CA ASP A 225 12.99 7.18 14.73
C ASP A 225 14.16 6.25 15.06
N TYR A 226 13.88 5.05 15.59
CA TYR A 226 14.88 4.00 15.78
C TYR A 226 15.52 3.62 14.44
N SER A 227 14.74 3.35 13.41
CA SER A 227 15.25 2.96 12.08
C SER A 227 16.21 4.00 11.52
N ASN A 228 15.82 5.27 11.54
CA ASN A 228 16.64 6.35 10.99
C ASN A 228 17.91 6.60 11.82
N ARG A 229 17.82 6.55 13.16
CA ARG A 229 19.02 6.64 14.02
C ARG A 229 19.97 5.48 13.78
N THR A 230 19.47 4.25 13.72
CA THR A 230 20.27 3.04 13.45
C THR A 230 20.92 3.09 12.07
N ALA A 231 20.20 3.60 11.05
CA ALA A 231 20.77 3.81 9.72
C ALA A 231 21.94 4.80 9.75
N LEU A 232 21.74 5.98 10.34
CA LEU A 232 22.76 7.04 10.41
C LEU A 232 23.99 6.62 11.23
N GLN A 233 23.79 5.96 12.37
CA GLN A 233 24.87 5.39 13.19
C GLN A 233 25.60 4.26 12.46
N GLY A 234 24.86 3.43 11.72
CA GLY A 234 25.42 2.39 10.85
C GLY A 234 26.34 2.98 9.79
N ILE A 235 25.87 4.01 9.08
CA ILE A 235 26.65 4.72 8.05
C ILE A 235 27.90 5.35 8.65
N GLU A 236 27.79 6.04 9.78
CA GLU A 236 28.93 6.65 10.49
C GLU A 236 29.96 5.62 10.96
N ARG A 237 29.54 4.44 11.43
CA ARG A 237 30.45 3.39 11.90
C ARG A 237 31.09 2.61 10.75
N LEU A 238 30.31 2.31 9.71
CA LEU A 238 30.72 1.40 8.64
C LEU A 238 31.47 2.10 7.51
N HIS A 239 31.28 3.42 7.34
CA HIS A 239 31.86 4.24 6.28
C HIS A 239 31.66 3.61 4.88
N PRO A 240 30.40 3.38 4.45
CA PRO A 240 30.13 2.86 3.11
C PRO A 240 30.54 3.88 2.04
N ASP A 241 31.01 3.40 0.88
CA ASP A 241 31.31 4.28 -0.25
C ASP A 241 30.02 4.83 -0.86
N ILE A 242 28.97 4.02 -0.87
CA ILE A 242 27.70 4.32 -1.53
C ILE A 242 26.54 4.16 -0.55
N VAL A 243 25.65 5.15 -0.50
CA VAL A 243 24.33 5.03 0.15
C VAL A 243 23.25 5.04 -0.93
N VAL A 244 22.48 3.96 -1.00
CA VAL A 244 21.29 3.84 -1.86
C VAL A 244 20.06 4.15 -1.02
N ILE A 245 19.31 5.16 -1.43
CA ILE A 245 18.11 5.63 -0.76
C ILE A 245 16.89 5.32 -1.63
N ALA A 246 15.84 4.76 -1.05
CA ALA A 246 14.55 4.60 -1.71
C ALA A 246 13.41 4.80 -0.72
N GLN A 247 12.32 5.38 -1.18
CA GLN A 247 11.08 5.54 -0.41
C GLN A 247 9.88 5.27 -1.33
N LYS A 248 8.70 5.05 -0.75
CA LYS A 248 7.47 4.87 -1.52
C LYS A 248 6.93 6.22 -2.00
N ASP A 249 6.71 7.12 -1.04
CA ASP A 249 5.93 8.34 -1.22
C ASP A 249 6.76 9.57 -0.87
N SER A 250 6.25 10.78 -1.16
CA SER A 250 6.82 12.07 -0.70
C SER A 250 8.25 12.38 -1.17
N HIS A 251 8.67 11.82 -2.31
CA HIS A 251 9.99 12.11 -2.87
C HIS A 251 10.18 13.60 -3.19
N ASP A 252 9.12 14.27 -3.61
CA ASP A 252 9.03 15.70 -3.89
C ASP A 252 9.03 16.59 -2.62
N LYS A 253 8.87 16.00 -1.44
CA LYS A 253 8.77 16.71 -0.15
C LYS A 253 9.96 16.47 0.78
N THR A 254 10.72 15.41 0.54
CA THR A 254 11.92 15.09 1.33
C THR A 254 13.02 16.14 1.08
N ASP A 255 13.65 16.64 2.15
CA ASP A 255 14.77 17.57 2.07
C ASP A 255 16.07 16.85 1.68
N TRP A 256 16.22 16.59 0.38
CA TRP A 256 17.38 15.90 -0.19
C TRP A 256 18.69 16.68 0.00
N ASN A 257 18.65 18.01 0.02
CA ASN A 257 19.82 18.84 0.25
C ASN A 257 20.40 18.59 1.65
N ARG A 258 19.55 18.56 2.67
CA ARG A 258 19.97 18.30 4.05
C ARG A 258 20.47 16.86 4.23
N ILE A 259 19.79 15.87 3.63
CA ILE A 259 20.22 14.46 3.64
C ILE A 259 21.59 14.33 2.97
N ALA A 260 21.77 14.87 1.76
CA ALA A 260 23.05 14.82 1.04
C ALA A 260 24.18 15.45 1.85
N ALA A 261 23.95 16.64 2.43
CA ALA A 261 24.93 17.32 3.25
C ALA A 261 25.29 16.54 4.53
N ARG A 262 24.35 15.80 5.12
CA ARG A 262 24.64 14.91 6.26
C ARG A 262 25.46 13.69 5.83
N LEU A 263 25.07 13.00 4.77
CA LEU A 263 25.77 11.80 4.29
C LEU A 263 27.18 12.11 3.81
N LYS A 264 27.39 13.21 3.07
CA LYS A 264 28.73 13.67 2.66
C LYS A 264 29.63 13.96 3.87
N ARG A 265 29.11 14.56 4.94
CA ARG A 265 29.84 14.75 6.21
C ARG A 265 30.20 13.46 6.93
N LEU A 266 29.44 12.39 6.71
CA LEU A 266 29.74 11.05 7.23
C LEU A 266 30.73 10.27 6.35
N GLY A 267 31.28 10.90 5.30
CA GLY A 267 32.28 10.30 4.42
C GLY A 267 31.71 9.46 3.27
N VAL A 268 30.40 9.49 3.03
CA VAL A 268 29.77 8.83 1.87
C VAL A 268 30.22 9.52 0.59
N LYS A 269 30.75 8.76 -0.36
CA LYS A 269 31.28 9.28 -1.63
C LYS A 269 30.18 9.47 -2.66
N HIS A 270 29.32 8.46 -2.82
CA HIS A 270 28.22 8.48 -3.79
C HIS A 270 26.88 8.27 -3.09
N ILE A 271 25.90 9.10 -3.46
CA ILE A 271 24.53 8.99 -2.96
C ILE A 271 23.65 8.70 -4.17
N VAL A 272 22.94 7.58 -4.13
CA VAL A 272 22.04 7.16 -5.21
C VAL A 272 20.62 7.17 -4.68
N LEU A 273 19.79 8.06 -5.22
CA LEU A 273 18.36 8.13 -4.92
C LEU A 273 17.58 7.39 -6.00
N ILE A 274 16.81 6.39 -5.58
CA ILE A 274 15.87 5.67 -6.43
C ILE A 274 14.55 6.43 -6.46
N GLY A 275 14.07 6.74 -7.67
CA GLY A 275 12.78 7.41 -7.87
C GLY A 275 11.58 6.50 -7.64
N PRO A 276 10.36 7.07 -7.67
CA PRO A 276 9.13 6.32 -7.45
C PRO A 276 8.95 5.23 -8.50
N LEU A 277 8.31 4.14 -8.07
CA LEU A 277 7.83 3.08 -8.96
C LEU A 277 6.45 3.43 -9.53
N PRO A 278 6.07 2.89 -10.71
CA PRO A 278 4.68 2.93 -11.16
C PRO A 278 3.78 2.30 -10.10
N SER A 279 2.66 2.92 -9.76
CA SER A 279 1.73 2.38 -8.76
C SER A 279 0.36 2.11 -9.36
N TRP A 280 -0.32 1.05 -8.89
CA TRP A 280 -1.58 0.56 -9.44
C TRP A 280 -2.66 0.45 -8.37
N ASN A 281 -3.87 0.94 -8.65
CA ASN A 281 -5.00 0.87 -7.74
C ASN A 281 -6.08 -0.12 -8.27
N PRO A 282 -6.46 -1.17 -7.53
CA PRO A 282 -6.03 -1.52 -6.17
C PRO A 282 -4.67 -2.24 -6.07
N SER A 283 -4.28 -3.00 -7.10
CA SER A 283 -2.96 -3.64 -7.18
C SER A 283 -2.67 -4.14 -8.60
N LEU A 284 -1.39 -4.30 -8.96
CA LEU A 284 -1.02 -4.82 -10.28
C LEU A 284 -1.61 -6.22 -10.55
N PRO A 285 -1.52 -7.21 -9.63
CA PRO A 285 -2.17 -8.50 -9.83
C PRO A 285 -3.67 -8.39 -10.11
N SER A 286 -4.37 -7.50 -9.39
CA SER A 286 -5.82 -7.28 -9.61
C SER A 286 -6.11 -6.68 -10.98
N VAL A 287 -5.30 -5.74 -11.45
CA VAL A 287 -5.43 -5.14 -12.79
C VAL A 287 -5.24 -6.21 -13.86
N ILE A 288 -4.21 -7.05 -13.72
CA ILE A 288 -3.94 -8.14 -14.66
C ILE A 288 -5.06 -9.18 -14.66
N ALA A 289 -5.52 -9.62 -13.50
CA ALA A 289 -6.60 -10.61 -13.39
C ALA A 289 -7.93 -10.11 -13.99
N ASN A 290 -8.25 -8.82 -13.79
CA ASN A 290 -9.56 -8.29 -14.17
C ASN A 290 -9.61 -7.76 -15.62
N ARG A 291 -8.54 -7.14 -16.11
CA ARG A 291 -8.55 -6.40 -17.39
C ARG A 291 -7.58 -6.92 -18.45
N HIS A 292 -6.49 -7.57 -18.03
CA HIS A 292 -5.41 -8.04 -18.94
C HIS A 292 -5.18 -9.55 -18.86
N TRP A 293 -6.23 -10.31 -18.52
CA TRP A 293 -6.12 -11.76 -18.34
C TRP A 293 -5.86 -12.47 -19.67
N GLY A 294 -4.85 -13.36 -19.69
CA GLY A 294 -4.43 -14.05 -20.90
C GLY A 294 -3.52 -13.23 -21.83
N LEU A 295 -3.29 -11.95 -21.53
CA LEU A 295 -2.34 -11.12 -22.26
C LEU A 295 -0.93 -11.28 -21.68
N THR A 296 0.06 -11.40 -22.56
CA THR A 296 1.49 -11.57 -22.23
C THR A 296 2.29 -10.29 -22.43
N GLU A 297 1.61 -9.16 -22.60
CA GLU A 297 2.23 -7.86 -22.82
C GLU A 297 3.17 -7.50 -21.66
N SER A 298 4.33 -6.95 -22.02
CA SER A 298 5.31 -6.48 -21.04
C SER A 298 4.96 -5.09 -20.49
N TYR A 299 4.24 -4.28 -21.25
CA TYR A 299 3.79 -2.94 -20.90
C TYR A 299 2.28 -2.88 -21.03
N ILE A 300 1.60 -2.22 -20.10
CA ILE A 300 0.17 -1.94 -20.21
C ILE A 300 -0.09 -0.46 -19.97
N SER A 301 -1.06 0.09 -20.69
CA SER A 301 -1.70 1.37 -20.37
C SER A 301 -3.06 1.06 -19.76
N ASP A 302 -3.30 1.52 -18.53
CA ASP A 302 -4.52 1.21 -17.80
C ASP A 302 -4.92 2.35 -16.85
N PRO A 303 -6.22 2.71 -16.72
CA PRO A 303 -6.69 3.75 -15.80
C PRO A 303 -6.35 3.51 -14.32
N ALA A 304 -5.98 2.29 -13.94
CA ALA A 304 -5.52 1.96 -12.60
C ALA A 304 -4.13 2.51 -12.26
N LEU A 305 -3.34 2.93 -13.26
CA LEU A 305 -2.02 3.52 -13.06
C LEU A 305 -2.16 4.90 -12.38
N ASP A 306 -1.48 5.09 -11.25
CA ASP A 306 -1.42 6.38 -10.58
C ASP A 306 -0.53 7.35 -11.36
N GLN A 307 -1.16 8.27 -12.08
CA GLN A 307 -0.47 9.30 -12.87
C GLN A 307 0.30 10.30 -12.01
N ASN A 308 -0.01 10.44 -10.72
CA ASN A 308 0.68 11.37 -9.83
C ASN A 308 2.16 11.00 -9.64
N VAL A 309 2.51 9.71 -9.73
CA VAL A 309 3.90 9.25 -9.58
C VAL A 309 4.82 9.80 -10.69
N MET A 310 4.28 10.11 -11.87
CA MET A 310 5.06 10.72 -12.96
C MET A 310 5.45 12.16 -12.64
N ALA A 311 4.51 12.95 -12.11
CA ALA A 311 4.78 14.32 -11.69
C ALA A 311 5.79 14.37 -10.52
N VAL A 312 5.65 13.44 -9.57
CA VAL A 312 6.58 13.29 -8.44
C VAL A 312 7.98 12.92 -8.91
N ASP A 313 8.13 12.00 -9.87
CA ASP A 313 9.45 11.64 -10.43
C ASP A 313 10.16 12.84 -11.05
N GLN A 314 9.43 13.61 -11.87
CA GLN A 314 9.98 14.80 -12.53
C GLN A 314 10.43 15.85 -11.50
N ALA A 315 9.60 16.17 -10.50
CA ALA A 315 9.97 17.11 -9.44
C ALA A 315 11.17 16.61 -8.62
N THR A 316 11.21 15.32 -8.32
CA THR A 316 12.31 14.71 -7.54
C THR A 316 13.65 14.79 -8.28
N ARG A 317 13.64 14.65 -9.60
CA ARG A 317 14.85 14.77 -10.43
C ARG A 317 15.55 16.11 -10.25
N GLU A 318 14.77 17.19 -10.26
CA GLU A 318 15.28 18.56 -10.08
C GLU A 318 15.84 18.75 -8.68
N LEU A 319 15.13 18.26 -7.65
CA LEU A 319 15.60 18.31 -6.27
C LEU A 319 16.88 17.51 -6.05
N ALA A 320 16.96 16.28 -6.57
CA ALA A 320 18.14 15.43 -6.46
C ALA A 320 19.35 16.02 -7.18
N ALA A 321 19.15 16.61 -8.37
CA ALA A 321 20.19 17.34 -9.09
C ALA A 321 20.71 18.52 -8.26
N SER A 322 19.83 19.31 -7.63
CA SER A 322 20.23 20.43 -6.77
C SER A 322 21.07 19.99 -5.55
N ALA A 323 20.81 18.80 -5.02
CA ALA A 323 21.53 18.20 -3.89
C ALA A 323 22.85 17.51 -4.28
N GLY A 324 23.14 17.41 -5.59
CA GLY A 324 24.25 16.62 -6.11
C GLY A 324 24.13 15.16 -5.70
N ILE A 325 22.92 14.60 -5.83
CA ILE A 325 22.59 13.18 -5.64
C ILE A 325 22.36 12.57 -7.02
N GLN A 326 22.86 11.35 -7.23
CA GLN A 326 22.59 10.62 -8.46
C GLN A 326 21.18 10.04 -8.43
N PHE A 327 20.31 10.56 -9.28
CA PHE A 327 18.91 10.12 -9.37
C PHE A 327 18.71 9.01 -10.40
N VAL A 328 17.99 7.95 -10.00
CA VAL A 328 17.55 6.86 -10.88
C VAL A 328 16.04 6.91 -11.00
N SER A 329 15.55 7.62 -12.02
CA SER A 329 14.13 7.62 -12.37
C SER A 329 13.71 6.23 -12.80
N LEU A 330 12.87 5.56 -12.00
CA LEU A 330 12.30 4.28 -12.40
C LEU A 330 11.09 4.48 -13.31
N ILE A 331 10.41 5.63 -13.24
CA ILE A 331 9.33 5.97 -14.16
C ILE A 331 9.84 6.04 -15.61
N ASP A 332 10.91 6.79 -15.89
CA ASP A 332 11.47 6.88 -17.26
C ASP A 332 11.94 5.53 -17.80
N LYS A 333 12.34 4.61 -16.91
CA LYS A 333 12.91 3.31 -17.28
C LYS A 333 11.86 2.24 -17.44
N LEU A 334 10.76 2.35 -16.71
CA LEU A 334 9.69 1.36 -16.70
C LEU A 334 8.48 1.81 -17.50
N CYS A 335 8.32 3.09 -17.82
CA CYS A 335 7.16 3.62 -18.56
C CYS A 335 7.56 4.28 -19.87
N ILE A 336 6.70 4.14 -20.87
CA ILE A 336 6.79 4.79 -22.18
C ILE A 336 5.44 5.47 -22.41
N ALA A 337 5.41 6.81 -22.35
CA ALA A 337 4.16 7.57 -22.22
C ALA A 337 3.33 7.01 -21.05
N ASP A 338 2.06 6.66 -21.29
CA ASP A 338 1.14 6.14 -20.26
C ASP A 338 1.20 4.61 -20.07
N ALA A 339 2.09 3.93 -20.81
CA ALA A 339 2.25 2.48 -20.71
C ALA A 339 3.44 2.11 -19.84
N CYS A 340 3.20 1.41 -18.74
CA CYS A 340 4.24 0.99 -17.79
C CYS A 340 4.49 -0.51 -17.82
N ARG A 341 5.74 -0.90 -17.60
CA ARG A 341 6.20 -2.28 -17.58
C ARG A 341 5.62 -3.02 -16.38
N VAL A 342 4.96 -4.14 -16.66
CA VAL A 342 4.30 -4.99 -15.66
C VAL A 342 4.95 -6.34 -15.49
N ARG A 343 5.84 -6.73 -16.41
CA ARG A 343 6.63 -7.97 -16.34
C ARG A 343 8.10 -7.71 -16.65
N PRO A 344 9.05 -8.31 -15.92
CA PRO A 344 10.44 -8.36 -16.34
C PRO A 344 10.58 -8.97 -17.74
N GLU A 345 11.65 -8.62 -18.44
CA GLU A 345 11.94 -9.22 -19.74
C GLU A 345 12.10 -10.75 -19.60
N ASN A 346 11.47 -11.50 -20.52
CA ASN A 346 11.46 -12.97 -20.52
C ASN A 346 10.89 -13.62 -19.25
N SER A 347 10.01 -12.93 -18.50
CA SER A 347 9.33 -13.47 -17.32
C SER A 347 7.81 -13.43 -17.46
N THR A 348 7.14 -14.47 -16.96
CA THR A 348 5.69 -14.51 -16.82
C THR A 348 5.23 -13.92 -15.48
N SER A 349 6.13 -13.81 -14.49
CA SER A 349 5.88 -13.17 -13.19
C SER A 349 5.73 -11.65 -13.35
N LEU A 350 4.88 -11.06 -12.52
CA LEU A 350 4.71 -9.61 -12.49
C LEU A 350 5.92 -8.93 -11.84
N LEU A 351 6.19 -7.71 -12.29
CA LEU A 351 7.21 -6.83 -11.76
C LEU A 351 6.94 -6.46 -10.30
N GLN A 352 5.66 -6.36 -9.93
CA GLN A 352 5.21 -5.97 -8.60
C GLN A 352 4.25 -7.00 -8.00
N ILE A 353 4.29 -7.13 -6.68
CA ILE A 353 3.46 -8.07 -5.92
C ILE A 353 2.12 -7.48 -5.48
N ASP A 354 2.03 -6.16 -5.40
CA ASP A 354 0.85 -5.45 -4.95
C ASP A 354 0.64 -4.15 -5.75
N SER A 355 0.28 -3.05 -5.10
CA SER A 355 0.12 -1.74 -5.73
C SER A 355 1.43 -1.04 -6.09
N GLY A 356 2.60 -1.46 -5.62
CA GLY A 356 3.86 -0.80 -5.95
C GLY A 356 5.15 -1.51 -5.54
N HIS A 357 5.07 -2.48 -4.64
CA HIS A 357 6.23 -3.24 -4.16
C HIS A 357 6.76 -4.21 -5.23
N LEU A 358 8.07 -4.25 -5.44
CA LEU A 358 8.69 -5.17 -6.41
C LEU A 358 8.56 -6.64 -5.97
N SER A 359 8.32 -7.53 -6.92
CA SER A 359 8.51 -8.96 -6.71
C SER A 359 10.00 -9.32 -6.58
N ALA A 360 10.30 -10.56 -6.18
CA ALA A 360 11.68 -11.04 -6.16
C ALA A 360 12.33 -10.91 -7.55
N GLU A 361 11.60 -11.29 -8.60
CA GLU A 361 12.03 -11.16 -9.99
C GLU A 361 12.11 -9.69 -10.42
N GLY A 362 11.18 -8.86 -9.95
CA GLY A 362 11.20 -7.42 -10.19
C GLY A 362 12.40 -6.73 -9.55
N SER A 363 12.76 -7.11 -8.32
CA SER A 363 13.95 -6.64 -7.61
C SER A 363 15.22 -6.95 -8.38
N LEU A 364 15.39 -8.21 -8.81
CA LEU A 364 16.52 -8.63 -9.64
C LEU A 364 16.58 -7.86 -10.96
N TYR A 365 15.44 -7.68 -11.62
CA TYR A 365 15.36 -6.97 -12.90
C TYR A 365 15.71 -5.49 -12.78
N VAL A 366 15.08 -4.77 -11.85
CA VAL A 366 15.30 -3.33 -11.63
C VAL A 366 16.74 -3.08 -11.20
N VAL A 367 17.25 -3.88 -10.26
CA VAL A 367 18.63 -3.69 -9.79
C VAL A 367 19.62 -3.98 -10.91
N ARG A 368 19.47 -5.08 -11.66
CA ARG A 368 20.40 -5.41 -12.76
C ARG A 368 20.48 -4.32 -13.82
N ASN A 369 19.33 -3.82 -14.25
CA ASN A 369 19.26 -2.96 -15.44
C ASN A 369 19.40 -1.47 -15.12
N TYR A 370 18.99 -1.03 -13.93
CA TYR A 370 18.84 0.41 -13.65
C TYR A 370 19.61 0.88 -12.42
N VAL A 371 19.81 0.04 -11.39
CA VAL A 371 20.49 0.43 -10.15
C VAL A 371 21.97 0.05 -10.18
N LEU A 372 22.33 -1.19 -10.46
CA LEU A 372 23.71 -1.66 -10.44
C LEU A 372 24.64 -0.89 -11.39
N PRO A 373 24.23 -0.53 -12.63
CA PRO A 373 25.06 0.31 -13.52
C PRO A 373 25.35 1.70 -12.95
N ARG A 374 24.63 2.12 -11.92
CA ARG A 374 24.79 3.39 -11.21
C ARG A 374 25.70 3.28 -9.99
N LEU A 375 26.07 2.07 -9.58
CA LEU A 375 26.94 1.79 -8.44
C LEU A 375 28.38 1.43 -8.86
N VAL A 376 28.58 0.92 -10.09
CA VAL A 376 29.87 0.39 -10.57
C VAL A 376 30.64 1.40 -11.44
N ASN A 377 29.95 2.41 -11.98
CA ASN A 377 30.53 3.38 -12.89
C ASN A 377 31.08 4.62 -12.16
N GLU A 378 32.08 4.44 -11.28
CA GLU A 378 33.07 5.48 -10.92
C GLU A 378 34.43 4.85 -10.60
#